data_AF-A0A1G1LU70-F1
#
_entry.id   AF-A0A1G1LU70-F1
#
_cell.length_a   1.000
_cell.length_b   1.000
_cell.length_c   1.000
_cell.angle_alpha   90.00
_cell.angle_beta   90.00
_cell.angle_gamma   90.00
#
_symmetry.space_group_name_H-M   'P 1'
#
loop_
_entity.id
_entity.type
_entity.pdbx_description
1 polymer ?
#
loop_
_entity_poly.entity_id
_entity_poly.type
_entity_poly.pdbx_seq_one_letter_code
_entity_poly.pdbx_strand_id
1 'polypeptide(L)'
;MIFVSFKTNKSIHPKRNFLNERGIVLIASIMLIIFVAIAVLGTTMFLVQRLRHTVSKENNARLIDLAHAGLHGAIYMYRFFDQGAPNGYFVLGPVAINANDSYRLGASPADLLMVNTTVTTAPNSNNITNWRLQNATNSQAITIDRMVVTWGNAKHLRRIRIGGVNVSGSINLVSPANVNITNFTLDTTPSTYVADLRFSGTGNIANTTVDIQFIMTDGSSKTVRISPASKNFNFTLGSTGRITGTNMYRTIQAVYNAATGRIIDYDETNTQY
;
A
#
# COMPACT_ATOMS: atom_id res chain seq x y z
N MET A 1 104.20 -60.82 -5.23
CA MET A 1 103.19 -61.37 -6.15
C MET A 1 101.87 -61.49 -5.39
N ILE A 2 100.96 -60.54 -5.57
CA ILE A 2 99.56 -60.61 -5.10
C ILE A 2 98.72 -59.99 -6.23
N PHE A 3 97.85 -60.79 -6.85
CA PHE A 3 96.87 -60.34 -7.84
C PHE A 3 95.60 -59.92 -7.11
N VAL A 4 95.09 -58.71 -7.39
CA VAL A 4 93.74 -58.29 -7.01
C VAL A 4 92.95 -58.01 -8.28
N SER A 5 91.90 -58.81 -8.47
CA SER A 5 90.97 -58.81 -9.60
C SER A 5 89.89 -57.73 -9.41
N PHE A 6 89.79 -56.77 -10.32
CA PHE A 6 88.69 -55.81 -10.37
C PHE A 6 87.51 -56.35 -11.19
N LYS A 7 86.35 -56.41 -10.55
CA LYS A 7 85.05 -56.78 -11.13
C LYS A 7 84.40 -55.51 -11.70
N THR A 8 84.15 -55.49 -13.01
CA THR A 8 83.35 -54.46 -13.68
C THR A 8 81.86 -54.71 -13.46
N ASN A 9 81.05 -53.66 -13.26
CA ASN A 9 79.61 -53.79 -13.40
C ASN A 9 78.93 -52.55 -14.01
N LYS A 10 78.52 -52.75 -15.27
CA LYS A 10 77.33 -52.27 -15.99
C LYS A 10 76.81 -50.85 -15.73
N SER A 11 77.11 -49.99 -16.72
CA SER A 11 76.31 -48.81 -17.08
C SER A 11 74.90 -49.23 -17.50
N ILE A 12 73.88 -48.76 -16.77
CA ILE A 12 72.47 -48.83 -17.16
C ILE A 12 72.16 -47.55 -17.94
N HIS A 13 72.04 -47.65 -19.25
CA HIS A 13 71.51 -46.56 -20.07
C HIS A 13 69.98 -46.50 -19.91
N PRO A 14 69.41 -45.39 -19.39
CA PRO A 14 67.97 -45.20 -19.43
C PRO A 14 67.53 -44.99 -20.89
N LYS A 15 66.67 -45.89 -21.39
CA LYS A 15 65.88 -45.65 -22.61
C LYS A 15 65.04 -44.39 -22.39
N ARG A 16 65.42 -43.29 -23.03
CA ARG A 16 64.55 -42.12 -23.19
C ARG A 16 63.36 -42.53 -24.06
N ASN A 17 62.22 -42.75 -23.43
CA ASN A 17 60.95 -42.74 -24.12
C ASN A 17 60.75 -41.32 -24.65
N PHE A 18 60.92 -41.11 -25.95
CA PHE A 18 60.43 -39.92 -26.64
C PHE A 18 58.90 -39.96 -26.64
N LEU A 19 58.29 -39.75 -25.46
CA LEU A 19 56.91 -39.30 -25.39
C LEU A 19 56.86 -37.99 -26.17
N ASN A 20 56.00 -37.97 -27.16
CA ASN A 20 55.88 -36.96 -28.21
C ASN A 20 55.64 -35.56 -27.59
N GLU A 21 56.71 -34.83 -27.25
CA GLU A 21 56.68 -33.56 -26.50
C GLU A 21 55.73 -32.53 -27.13
N ARG A 22 55.61 -32.57 -28.46
CA ARG A 22 54.68 -31.72 -29.23
C ARG A 22 53.20 -31.96 -28.85
N GLY A 23 52.82 -33.20 -28.55
CA GLY A 23 51.46 -33.53 -28.13
C GLY A 23 51.13 -33.02 -26.73
N ILE A 24 52.11 -33.05 -25.82
CA ILE A 24 51.95 -32.53 -24.45
C ILE A 24 51.79 -31.01 -24.47
N VAL A 25 52.60 -30.31 -25.26
CA VAL A 25 52.50 -28.84 -25.41
C VAL A 25 51.15 -28.44 -25.99
N LEU A 26 50.65 -29.15 -27.01
CA LEU A 26 49.34 -28.87 -27.60
C LEU A 26 48.20 -29.02 -26.57
N ILE A 27 48.20 -30.11 -25.80
CA ILE A 27 47.17 -30.35 -24.76
C ILE A 27 47.22 -29.26 -23.69
N ALA A 28 48.43 -28.88 -23.24
CA ALA A 28 48.61 -27.82 -22.25
C ALA A 28 48.10 -26.47 -22.77
N SER A 29 48.38 -26.11 -24.03
CA SER A 29 47.85 -24.90 -24.65
C SER A 29 46.33 -24.90 -24.77
N ILE A 30 45.73 -26.03 -25.17
CA ILE A 30 44.26 -26.15 -25.24
C ILE A 30 43.63 -26.01 -23.85
N MET A 31 44.19 -26.68 -22.83
CA MET A 31 43.74 -26.55 -21.44
C MET A 31 43.84 -25.11 -20.94
N LEU A 32 44.93 -24.41 -21.26
CA LEU A 32 45.10 -23.00 -20.91
C LEU A 32 44.04 -22.11 -21.58
N ILE A 33 43.79 -22.33 -22.88
CA ILE A 33 42.77 -21.57 -23.62
C ILE A 33 41.38 -21.79 -23.02
N ILE A 34 41.03 -23.03 -22.68
CA ILE A 34 39.75 -23.36 -22.04
C ILE A 34 39.64 -22.67 -20.68
N PHE A 35 40.70 -22.73 -19.86
CA PHE A 35 40.72 -22.09 -18.55
C PHE A 35 40.55 -20.58 -18.65
N VAL A 36 41.28 -19.93 -19.56
CA VAL A 36 41.15 -18.50 -19.83
C VAL A 36 39.74 -18.17 -20.34
N ALA A 37 39.16 -18.97 -21.23
CA ALA A 37 37.81 -18.77 -21.73
C ALA A 37 36.75 -18.85 -20.61
N ILE A 38 36.86 -19.84 -19.72
CA ILE A 38 35.97 -19.99 -18.56
C ILE A 38 36.15 -18.80 -17.60
N ALA A 39 37.38 -18.36 -17.34
CA ALA A 39 37.66 -17.22 -16.47
C ALA A 39 37.07 -15.91 -17.03
N VAL A 40 37.21 -15.66 -18.33
CA VAL A 40 36.63 -14.49 -19.01
C VAL A 40 35.10 -14.55 -19.00
N LEU A 41 34.50 -15.71 -19.28
CA LEU A 41 33.05 -15.87 -19.24
C LEU A 41 32.49 -15.72 -17.82
N GLY A 42 33.17 -16.29 -16.81
CA GLY A 42 32.78 -16.15 -15.41
C GLY A 42 32.85 -14.71 -14.91
N THR A 43 33.93 -14.00 -15.22
CA THR A 43 34.09 -12.58 -14.84
C THR A 43 33.09 -11.67 -15.54
N THR A 44 32.84 -11.87 -16.83
CA THR A 44 31.83 -11.09 -17.58
C THR A 44 30.42 -11.35 -17.06
N MET A 45 30.05 -12.60 -16.81
CA MET A 45 28.73 -12.95 -16.24
C MET A 45 28.56 -12.32 -14.85
N PHE A 46 29.57 -12.40 -14.00
CA PHE A 46 29.56 -11.77 -12.67
C PHE A 46 29.37 -10.26 -12.75
N LEU A 47 30.09 -9.57 -13.64
CA LEU A 47 29.95 -8.12 -13.85
C LEU A 47 28.54 -7.75 -14.31
N VAL A 48 27.99 -8.49 -15.29
CA VAL A 48 26.62 -8.25 -15.79
C VAL A 48 25.58 -8.45 -14.70
N GLN A 49 25.68 -9.55 -13.93
CA GLN A 49 24.76 -9.81 -12.83
C GLN A 49 24.85 -8.73 -11.75
N ARG A 50 26.06 -8.31 -11.38
CA ARG A 50 26.28 -7.25 -10.40
C ARG A 50 25.70 -5.91 -10.86
N LEU A 51 25.91 -5.54 -12.12
CA LEU A 51 25.34 -4.31 -12.68
C LEU A 51 23.81 -4.35 -12.69
N ARG A 52 23.22 -5.47 -13.13
CA ARG A 52 21.75 -5.65 -13.10
C ARG A 52 21.19 -5.53 -11.69
N HIS A 53 21.85 -6.13 -10.70
CA HIS A 53 21.43 -6.04 -9.31
C HIS A 53 21.52 -4.60 -8.77
N THR A 54 22.62 -3.88 -9.07
CA THR A 54 22.77 -2.46 -8.67
C THR A 54 21.67 -1.58 -9.27
N VAL A 55 21.42 -1.69 -10.58
CA VAL A 55 20.38 -0.91 -11.26
C VAL A 55 18.99 -1.24 -10.73
N SER A 56 18.71 -2.53 -10.46
CA SER A 56 17.43 -2.93 -9.85
C SER A 56 17.26 -2.34 -8.45
N LYS A 57 18.31 -2.33 -7.62
CA LYS A 57 18.28 -1.74 -6.28
C LYS A 57 18.06 -0.23 -6.33
N GLU A 58 18.75 0.47 -7.23
CA GLU A 58 18.57 1.91 -7.45
C GLU A 58 17.15 2.24 -7.91
N ASN A 59 16.63 1.51 -8.90
CA ASN A 59 15.26 1.68 -9.36
C ASN A 59 14.24 1.42 -8.24
N ASN A 60 14.44 0.40 -7.40
CA ASN A 60 13.54 0.14 -6.27
C ASN A 60 13.53 1.31 -5.28
N ALA A 61 14.69 1.86 -4.91
CA ALA A 61 14.77 3.01 -4.03
C ALA A 61 14.04 4.23 -4.64
N ARG A 62 14.30 4.50 -5.92
CA ARG A 62 13.65 5.60 -6.66
C ARG A 62 12.13 5.43 -6.75
N LEU A 63 11.62 4.22 -6.95
CA LEU A 63 10.17 3.96 -6.97
C LEU A 63 9.53 4.22 -5.59
N ILE A 64 10.21 3.84 -4.50
CA ILE A 64 9.76 4.12 -3.12
C ILE A 64 9.73 5.64 -2.88
N ASP A 65 10.78 6.36 -3.27
CA ASP A 65 10.84 7.81 -3.12
C ASP A 65 9.73 8.53 -3.90
N LEU A 66 9.41 8.07 -5.12
CA LEU A 66 8.29 8.59 -5.91
C LEU A 66 6.94 8.31 -5.24
N ALA A 67 6.76 7.11 -4.68
CA ALA A 67 5.57 6.77 -3.93
C ALA A 67 5.42 7.70 -2.70
N HIS A 68 6.48 7.93 -1.93
CA HIS A 68 6.48 8.87 -0.80
C HIS A 68 6.16 10.30 -1.24
N ALA A 69 6.75 10.77 -2.34
CA ALA A 69 6.48 12.10 -2.88
C ALA A 69 4.98 12.29 -3.15
N GLY A 70 4.32 11.28 -3.73
CA GLY A 70 2.88 11.31 -3.93
C GLY A 70 2.09 11.35 -2.62
N LEU A 71 2.40 10.47 -1.65
CA LEU A 71 1.72 10.46 -0.35
C LEU A 71 1.84 11.79 0.37
N HIS A 72 3.06 12.33 0.47
CA HIS A 72 3.31 13.60 1.13
C HIS A 72 2.68 14.77 0.36
N GLY A 73 2.67 14.72 -0.97
CA GLY A 73 1.95 15.68 -1.81
C GLY A 73 0.46 15.68 -1.52
N ALA A 74 -0.19 14.51 -1.48
CA ALA A 74 -1.61 14.38 -1.17
C ALA A 74 -1.96 14.90 0.24
N ILE A 75 -1.16 14.55 1.25
CA ILE A 75 -1.35 15.02 2.62
C ILE A 75 -1.16 16.55 2.70
N TYR A 76 -0.14 17.08 2.03
CA TYR A 76 0.09 18.52 1.98
C TYR A 76 -1.10 19.24 1.33
N MET A 77 -1.58 18.75 0.18
CA MET A 77 -2.75 19.30 -0.50
C MET A 77 -3.99 19.26 0.40
N TYR A 78 -4.26 18.12 1.04
CA TYR A 78 -5.36 18.04 1.99
C TYR A 78 -5.25 19.09 3.11
N ARG A 79 -4.06 19.34 3.65
CA ARG A 79 -3.89 20.31 4.75
C ARG A 79 -3.95 21.77 4.34
N PHE A 80 -3.51 22.10 3.12
CA PHE A 80 -3.19 23.48 2.74
C PHE A 80 -3.86 23.98 1.47
N PHE A 81 -4.52 23.11 0.69
CA PHE A 81 -5.06 23.48 -0.63
C PHE A 81 -6.37 24.30 -0.56
N ASP A 82 -6.75 24.80 0.60
CA ASP A 82 -7.79 25.81 0.71
C ASP A 82 -7.55 26.70 1.93
N GLN A 83 -6.83 27.81 1.74
CA GLN A 83 -6.68 28.83 2.79
C GLN A 83 -7.99 29.60 3.06
N GLY A 84 -9.10 29.25 2.36
CA GLY A 84 -10.40 29.94 2.46
C GLY A 84 -11.60 29.04 2.82
N ALA A 85 -11.54 27.72 2.57
CA ALA A 85 -12.62 26.78 2.93
C ALA A 85 -12.17 25.78 4.02
N PRO A 86 -13.07 25.42 4.96
CA PRO A 86 -12.74 24.59 6.11
C PRO A 86 -12.43 23.11 5.79
N ASN A 87 -12.44 22.70 4.51
CA ASN A 87 -12.42 21.30 4.10
C ASN A 87 -11.27 21.02 3.12
N GLY A 88 -10.25 20.31 3.59
CA GLY A 88 -9.14 19.82 2.78
C GLY A 88 -9.52 18.79 1.73
N TYR A 89 -8.74 18.71 0.64
CA TYR A 89 -8.86 17.67 -0.38
C TYR A 89 -7.56 17.44 -1.17
N PHE A 90 -7.51 16.35 -1.92
CA PHE A 90 -6.46 16.05 -2.89
C PHE A 90 -7.02 15.43 -4.17
N VAL A 91 -6.21 15.47 -5.23
CA VAL A 91 -6.56 14.93 -6.56
C VAL A 91 -5.95 13.52 -6.72
N LEU A 92 -6.76 12.57 -7.18
CA LEU A 92 -6.32 11.23 -7.54
C LEU A 92 -5.84 11.18 -9.00
N GLY A 93 -5.07 10.14 -9.33
CA GLY A 93 -4.58 9.90 -10.68
C GLY A 93 -3.07 10.09 -10.84
N PRO A 94 -2.58 10.01 -12.08
CA PRO A 94 -1.15 10.10 -12.37
C PRO A 94 -0.63 11.53 -12.26
N VAL A 95 0.58 11.67 -11.71
CA VAL A 95 1.33 12.92 -11.66
C VAL A 95 2.74 12.65 -12.22
N ALA A 96 3.09 13.38 -13.27
CA ALA A 96 4.44 13.35 -13.83
C ALA A 96 5.33 14.30 -13.04
N ILE A 97 6.47 13.80 -12.56
CA ILE A 97 7.54 14.62 -11.97
C ILE A 97 8.48 15.10 -13.09
N ASN A 98 8.78 14.22 -14.03
CA ASN A 98 9.56 14.51 -15.23
C ASN A 98 9.22 13.49 -16.34
N ALA A 99 9.97 13.49 -17.45
CA ALA A 99 9.72 12.59 -18.59
C ALA A 99 9.83 11.08 -18.25
N ASN A 100 10.60 10.74 -17.21
CA ASN A 100 10.90 9.36 -16.84
C ASN A 100 10.26 8.93 -15.51
N ASP A 101 9.85 9.88 -14.67
CA ASP A 101 9.37 9.63 -13.33
C ASP A 101 7.95 10.14 -13.13
N SER A 102 7.12 9.25 -12.60
CA SER A 102 5.76 9.59 -12.22
C SER A 102 5.35 8.85 -10.95
N TYR A 103 4.31 9.33 -10.31
CA TYR A 103 3.57 8.54 -9.33
C TYR A 103 2.09 8.57 -9.67
N ARG A 104 1.32 7.63 -9.13
CA ARG A 104 -0.13 7.60 -9.25
C ARG A 104 -0.77 7.50 -7.88
N LEU A 105 -1.62 8.45 -7.56
CA LEU A 105 -2.44 8.43 -6.36
C LEU A 105 -3.71 7.63 -6.61
N GLY A 106 -4.03 6.72 -5.69
CA GLY A 106 -5.22 5.88 -5.75
C GLY A 106 -5.72 5.48 -4.37
N ALA A 107 -7.01 5.20 -4.29
CA ALA A 107 -7.68 4.72 -3.10
C ALA A 107 -9.07 4.19 -3.50
N SER A 108 -9.62 3.26 -2.74
CA SER A 108 -11.03 2.88 -2.91
C SER A 108 -11.96 3.99 -2.37
N PRO A 109 -13.23 4.05 -2.79
CA PRO A 109 -14.23 4.96 -2.22
C PRO A 109 -14.37 4.82 -0.70
N ALA A 110 -14.29 3.61 -0.15
CA ALA A 110 -14.29 3.40 1.30
C ALA A 110 -13.07 4.00 2.01
N ASP A 111 -11.89 3.91 1.39
CA ASP A 111 -10.66 4.50 1.91
C ASP A 111 -10.74 6.03 1.97
N LEU A 112 -11.41 6.63 0.98
CA LEU A 112 -11.61 8.08 0.85
C LEU A 112 -12.75 8.63 1.73
N LEU A 113 -13.66 7.78 2.22
CA LEU A 113 -14.73 8.19 3.13
C LEU A 113 -14.15 8.57 4.49
N MET A 114 -14.24 9.84 4.84
CA MET A 114 -13.88 10.34 6.17
C MET A 114 -15.13 10.43 7.03
N VAL A 115 -15.06 9.86 8.23
CA VAL A 115 -16.14 9.92 9.22
C VAL A 115 -15.60 10.60 10.45
N ASN A 116 -15.97 11.86 10.69
CA ASN A 116 -15.58 12.60 11.89
C ASN A 116 -16.53 12.28 13.04
N THR A 117 -16.03 11.55 14.04
CA THR A 117 -16.80 11.24 15.25
C THR A 117 -16.41 12.11 16.45
N THR A 118 -15.46 13.03 16.32
CA THR A 118 -14.94 13.82 17.46
C THR A 118 -16.00 14.75 18.07
N VAL A 119 -16.97 15.16 17.27
CA VAL A 119 -18.10 16.04 17.63
C VAL A 119 -19.41 15.28 17.85
N THR A 120 -19.38 13.95 17.84
CA THR A 120 -20.56 13.12 18.04
C THR A 120 -21.09 13.25 19.46
N THR A 121 -22.40 13.39 19.57
CA THR A 121 -23.08 13.47 20.86
C THR A 121 -24.21 12.46 20.92
N ALA A 122 -24.48 11.93 22.12
CA ALA A 122 -25.68 11.16 22.40
C ALA A 122 -26.55 11.97 23.38
N PRO A 123 -27.31 12.97 22.89
CA PRO A 123 -27.96 13.96 23.76
C PRO A 123 -29.07 13.36 24.64
N ASN A 124 -29.53 12.15 24.34
CA ASN A 124 -30.52 11.43 25.13
C ASN A 124 -30.40 9.91 24.88
N SER A 125 -31.27 9.12 25.52
CA SER A 125 -31.24 7.66 25.45
C SER A 125 -31.64 7.05 24.10
N ASN A 126 -32.02 7.88 23.12
CA ASN A 126 -32.57 7.46 21.84
C ASN A 126 -31.80 7.98 20.63
N ASN A 127 -30.89 8.95 20.77
CA ASN A 127 -30.30 9.63 19.62
C ASN A 127 -28.77 9.61 19.69
N ILE A 128 -28.14 9.44 18.53
CA ILE A 128 -26.72 9.78 18.32
C ILE A 128 -26.67 10.78 17.17
N THR A 129 -26.10 11.95 17.40
CA THR A 129 -26.16 13.10 16.49
C THR A 129 -24.79 13.70 16.24
N ASN A 130 -24.70 14.62 15.27
CA ASN A 130 -23.55 15.47 15.01
C ASN A 130 -22.26 14.76 14.54
N TRP A 131 -22.28 13.47 14.20
CA TRP A 131 -21.16 12.90 13.44
C TRP A 131 -21.21 13.38 12.00
N ARG A 132 -20.06 13.44 11.33
CA ARG A 132 -19.95 14.06 10.01
C ARG A 132 -19.27 13.14 9.02
N LEU A 133 -19.72 13.22 7.77
CA LEU A 133 -19.14 12.53 6.63
C LEU A 133 -18.49 13.54 5.69
N GLN A 134 -17.37 13.17 5.09
CA GLN A 134 -16.68 13.96 4.08
C GLN A 134 -15.96 13.04 3.09
N ASN A 135 -15.86 13.48 1.85
CA ASN A 135 -14.99 12.88 0.84
C ASN A 135 -13.59 13.52 0.92
N ALA A 136 -12.54 12.71 1.03
CA ALA A 136 -11.17 13.21 1.12
C ALA A 136 -10.60 13.72 -0.22
N THR A 137 -11.23 13.38 -1.35
CA THR A 137 -10.79 13.76 -2.70
C THR A 137 -11.84 14.59 -3.44
N ASN A 138 -11.37 15.38 -4.41
CA ASN A 138 -12.22 16.06 -5.38
C ASN A 138 -12.24 15.40 -6.77
N SER A 139 -11.59 14.25 -6.93
CA SER A 139 -11.46 13.61 -8.26
C SER A 139 -12.60 12.65 -8.58
N GLN A 140 -13.28 12.14 -7.57
CA GLN A 140 -14.42 11.24 -7.73
C GLN A 140 -15.38 11.37 -6.56
N ALA A 141 -16.67 11.19 -6.82
CA ALA A 141 -17.70 11.14 -5.80
C ALA A 141 -17.71 9.76 -5.12
N ILE A 142 -18.16 9.71 -3.86
CA ILE A 142 -18.33 8.45 -3.11
C ILE A 142 -19.82 8.20 -2.97
N THR A 143 -20.32 7.05 -3.40
CA THR A 143 -21.73 6.69 -3.22
C THR A 143 -21.86 5.52 -2.25
N ILE A 144 -22.49 5.78 -1.10
CA ILE A 144 -22.84 4.79 -0.09
C ILE A 144 -24.14 4.12 -0.53
N ASP A 145 -24.09 2.80 -0.70
CA ASP A 145 -25.23 1.95 -1.07
C ASP A 145 -25.97 1.49 0.19
N ARG A 146 -25.22 1.00 1.19
CA ARG A 146 -25.80 0.37 2.39
C ARG A 146 -25.05 0.77 3.65
N MET A 147 -25.77 0.71 4.77
CA MET A 147 -25.22 0.88 6.11
C MET A 147 -25.62 -0.30 6.99
N VAL A 148 -24.64 -0.94 7.62
CA VAL A 148 -24.90 -1.92 8.68
C VAL A 148 -24.61 -1.27 10.03
N VAL A 149 -25.65 -1.10 10.84
CA VAL A 149 -25.55 -0.46 12.16
C VAL A 149 -25.66 -1.55 13.22
N THR A 150 -24.66 -1.62 14.10
CA THR A 150 -24.60 -2.64 15.17
C THR A 150 -24.52 -1.95 16.53
N TRP A 151 -25.38 -2.37 17.46
CA TRP A 151 -25.43 -1.90 18.85
C TRP A 151 -25.76 -3.03 19.83
N GLY A 152 -25.46 -2.82 21.11
CA GLY A 152 -25.47 -3.87 22.15
C GLY A 152 -26.69 -3.89 23.10
N ASN A 153 -27.83 -3.29 22.74
CA ASN A 153 -29.00 -3.24 23.62
C ASN A 153 -30.32 -3.50 22.87
N ALA A 154 -31.43 -3.61 23.61
CA ALA A 154 -32.76 -3.92 23.08
C ALA A 154 -33.45 -2.74 22.35
N LYS A 155 -32.71 -1.70 21.96
CA LYS A 155 -33.25 -0.65 21.10
C LYS A 155 -33.48 -1.18 19.69
N HIS A 156 -34.35 -0.49 18.97
CA HIS A 156 -34.56 -0.64 17.53
C HIS A 156 -34.11 0.62 16.81
N LEU A 157 -33.40 0.47 15.70
CA LEU A 157 -33.06 1.57 14.79
C LEU A 157 -34.32 2.02 14.05
N ARG A 158 -34.60 3.33 14.09
CA ARG A 158 -35.79 3.95 13.51
C ARG A 158 -35.51 4.91 12.37
N ARG A 159 -34.31 5.48 12.31
CA ARG A 159 -33.96 6.47 11.29
C ARG A 159 -32.46 6.61 11.15
N ILE A 160 -32.02 6.79 9.92
CA ILE A 160 -30.70 7.30 9.54
C ILE A 160 -30.91 8.60 8.76
N ARG A 161 -30.32 9.69 9.23
CA ARG A 161 -30.34 10.99 8.53
C ARG A 161 -28.91 11.35 8.14
N ILE A 162 -28.68 11.79 6.91
CA ILE A 162 -27.39 12.29 6.41
C ILE A 162 -27.65 13.55 5.59
N GLY A 163 -26.85 14.61 5.78
CA GLY A 163 -26.99 15.87 5.05
C GLY A 163 -28.36 16.55 5.27
N GLY A 164 -29.02 16.26 6.39
CA GLY A 164 -30.37 16.76 6.65
C GLY A 164 -31.51 15.97 5.99
N VAL A 165 -31.23 14.88 5.26
CA VAL A 165 -32.25 14.06 4.59
C VAL A 165 -32.35 12.67 5.24
N ASN A 166 -33.57 12.11 5.34
CA ASN A 166 -33.75 10.73 5.82
C ASN A 166 -33.37 9.75 4.70
N VAL A 167 -32.30 8.97 4.90
CA VAL A 167 -31.76 8.06 3.88
C VAL A 167 -32.27 6.63 4.03
N SER A 168 -32.81 6.25 5.18
CA SER A 168 -33.25 4.88 5.47
C SER A 168 -34.73 4.59 5.20
N GLY A 169 -35.52 5.60 4.82
CA GLY A 169 -36.98 5.49 4.86
C GLY A 169 -37.52 5.28 6.30
N SER A 170 -38.70 4.67 6.42
CA SER A 170 -39.29 4.27 7.71
C SER A 170 -38.81 2.86 8.07
N ILE A 171 -38.06 2.73 9.17
CA ILE A 171 -37.48 1.44 9.60
C ILE A 171 -37.80 1.13 11.08
N ASN A 172 -37.76 -0.15 11.42
CA ASN A 172 -37.85 -0.65 12.79
C ASN A 172 -37.01 -1.92 12.94
N LEU A 173 -35.69 -1.78 12.97
CA LEU A 173 -34.79 -2.91 12.86
C LEU A 173 -34.06 -3.18 14.18
N VAL A 174 -33.85 -4.46 14.48
CA VAL A 174 -33.00 -4.91 15.58
C VAL A 174 -31.53 -4.93 15.15
N SER A 175 -30.62 -4.94 16.13
CA SER A 175 -29.19 -5.08 15.87
C SER A 175 -28.83 -6.52 15.45
N PRO A 176 -27.93 -6.73 14.48
CA PRO A 176 -27.39 -5.74 13.55
C PRO A 176 -28.42 -5.36 12.47
N ALA A 177 -28.61 -4.06 12.26
CA ALA A 177 -29.53 -3.56 11.24
C ALA A 177 -28.80 -3.33 9.92
N ASN A 178 -29.12 -4.15 8.92
CA ASN A 178 -28.62 -3.99 7.56
C ASN A 178 -29.61 -3.14 6.75
N VAL A 179 -29.28 -1.86 6.58
CA VAL A 179 -30.17 -0.86 5.99
C VAL A 179 -29.72 -0.56 4.56
N ASN A 180 -30.60 -0.82 3.61
CA ASN A 180 -30.46 -0.24 2.27
C ASN A 180 -30.84 1.24 2.36
N ILE A 181 -29.89 2.12 2.07
CA ILE A 181 -30.16 3.55 2.08
C ILE A 181 -30.45 4.00 0.67
N THR A 182 -31.30 5.01 0.48
CA THR A 182 -31.36 5.67 -0.82
C THR A 182 -29.96 6.20 -1.12
N ASN A 183 -29.32 5.67 -2.16
CA ASN A 183 -27.92 5.94 -2.51
C ASN A 183 -27.52 7.37 -2.14
N PHE A 184 -26.60 7.49 -1.19
CA PHE A 184 -26.14 8.77 -0.70
C PHE A 184 -24.76 9.07 -1.27
N THR A 185 -24.70 10.10 -2.11
CA THR A 185 -23.46 10.52 -2.77
C THR A 185 -22.82 11.67 -2.01
N LEU A 186 -21.55 11.50 -1.65
CA LEU A 186 -20.68 12.58 -1.23
C LEU A 186 -20.00 13.13 -2.48
N ASP A 187 -20.23 14.41 -2.75
CA ASP A 187 -19.77 15.05 -3.98
C ASP A 187 -18.24 15.22 -4.01
N THR A 188 -17.74 15.60 -5.19
CA THR A 188 -16.33 15.95 -5.40
C THR A 188 -15.97 17.32 -4.82
N THR A 189 -16.95 18.19 -4.60
CA THR A 189 -16.70 19.47 -3.92
C THR A 189 -16.65 19.21 -2.41
N PRO A 190 -15.54 19.55 -1.73
CA PRO A 190 -15.35 19.21 -0.31
C PRO A 190 -16.43 19.81 0.58
N SER A 191 -17.40 18.98 0.92
CA SER A 191 -18.51 19.35 1.80
C SER A 191 -18.60 18.36 2.95
N THR A 192 -19.08 18.87 4.07
CA THR A 192 -19.25 18.11 5.29
C THR A 192 -20.74 17.82 5.46
N TYR A 193 -21.11 16.54 5.51
CA TYR A 193 -22.49 16.12 5.70
C TYR A 193 -22.71 15.68 7.15
N VAL A 194 -23.55 16.39 7.89
CA VAL A 194 -23.94 16.02 9.25
C VAL A 194 -24.91 14.84 9.21
N ALA A 195 -24.75 13.89 10.13
CA ALA A 195 -25.58 12.71 10.20
C ALA A 195 -26.04 12.38 11.62
N ASP A 196 -27.18 11.70 11.70
CA ASP A 196 -27.89 11.37 12.93
C ASP A 196 -28.53 9.98 12.85
N LEU A 197 -28.51 9.26 13.98
CA LEU A 197 -29.27 8.03 14.20
C LEU A 197 -30.34 8.25 15.26
N ARG A 198 -31.52 7.67 15.03
CA ARG A 198 -32.60 7.61 16.02
C ARG A 198 -32.97 6.17 16.33
N PHE A 199 -33.14 5.91 17.61
CA PHE A 199 -33.49 4.63 18.20
C PHE A 199 -34.80 4.74 18.98
N SER A 200 -35.39 3.59 19.30
CA SER A 200 -36.59 3.48 20.15
C SER A 200 -36.55 2.16 20.95
N GLY A 201 -37.46 1.99 21.91
CA GLY A 201 -37.52 0.79 22.74
C GLY A 201 -36.77 0.96 24.06
N THR A 202 -36.50 -0.15 24.74
CA THR A 202 -35.90 -0.16 26.08
C THR A 202 -34.37 -0.09 26.03
N GLY A 203 -33.76 0.59 27.00
CA GLY A 203 -32.30 0.75 27.12
C GLY A 203 -31.84 2.20 26.92
N ASN A 204 -30.52 2.40 26.89
CA ASN A 204 -29.90 3.72 26.72
C ASN A 204 -28.77 3.68 25.69
N ILE A 205 -28.97 4.33 24.54
CA ILE A 205 -27.96 4.34 23.48
C ILE A 205 -26.72 5.17 23.83
N ALA A 206 -26.84 6.16 24.73
CA ALA A 206 -25.76 7.08 25.05
C ALA A 206 -24.53 6.40 25.67
N ASN A 207 -24.74 5.26 26.33
CA ASN A 207 -23.68 4.46 26.95
C ASN A 207 -23.41 3.14 26.21
N THR A 208 -23.98 2.98 25.02
CA THR A 208 -23.87 1.74 24.24
C THR A 208 -22.89 1.93 23.11
N THR A 209 -22.10 0.88 22.84
CA THR A 209 -21.25 0.84 21.65
C THR A 209 -22.12 0.78 20.40
N VAL A 210 -21.88 1.72 19.47
CA VAL A 210 -22.55 1.76 18.17
C VAL A 210 -21.50 1.86 17.08
N ASP A 211 -21.43 0.81 16.27
CA ASP A 211 -20.53 0.69 15.13
C ASP A 211 -21.37 0.74 13.84
N ILE A 212 -20.86 1.46 12.84
CA ILE A 212 -21.45 1.55 11.50
C ILE A 212 -20.45 1.01 10.49
N GLN A 213 -20.87 0.05 9.67
CA GLN A 213 -20.20 -0.30 8.43
C GLN A 213 -20.89 0.41 7.27
N PHE A 214 -20.13 1.22 6.54
CA PHE A 214 -20.53 1.81 5.27
C PHE A 214 -20.12 0.88 4.15
N ILE A 215 -21.04 0.53 3.26
CA ILE A 215 -20.80 -0.28 2.08
C ILE A 215 -21.08 0.60 0.86
N MET A 216 -20.08 0.72 0.01
CA MET A 216 -20.10 1.55 -1.18
C MET A 216 -20.69 0.78 -2.37
N THR A 217 -21.11 1.52 -3.39
CA THR A 217 -21.64 0.94 -4.65
C THR A 217 -20.63 0.06 -5.40
N ASP A 218 -19.32 0.27 -5.18
CA ASP A 218 -18.26 -0.57 -5.75
C ASP A 218 -17.94 -1.82 -4.90
N GLY A 219 -18.66 -2.02 -3.79
CA GLY A 219 -18.46 -3.13 -2.86
C GLY A 219 -17.38 -2.90 -1.80
N SER A 220 -16.60 -1.81 -1.87
CA SER A 220 -15.67 -1.44 -0.81
C SER A 220 -16.42 -1.08 0.47
N SER A 221 -15.83 -1.31 1.65
CA SER A 221 -16.50 -1.00 2.92
C SER A 221 -15.57 -0.43 3.99
N LYS A 222 -16.12 0.40 4.88
CA LYS A 222 -15.41 1.01 6.02
C LYS A 222 -16.26 0.92 7.26
N THR A 223 -15.66 0.46 8.37
CA THR A 223 -16.32 0.39 9.67
C THR A 223 -15.82 1.49 10.59
N VAL A 224 -16.74 2.21 11.24
CA VAL A 224 -16.44 3.28 12.18
C VAL A 224 -17.32 3.17 13.41
N ARG A 225 -16.69 3.30 14.58
CA ARG A 225 -17.39 3.43 15.86
C ARG A 225 -17.80 4.87 16.11
N ILE A 226 -19.10 5.13 16.20
CA ILE A 226 -19.67 6.46 16.45
C ILE A 226 -20.02 6.69 17.93
N SER A 227 -20.23 5.64 18.72
CA SER A 227 -20.49 5.74 20.16
C SER A 227 -19.84 4.59 20.92
N PRO A 228 -19.20 4.83 22.09
CA PRO A 228 -18.50 6.08 22.37
C PRO A 228 -17.61 6.47 21.19
N ALA A 229 -17.52 7.76 20.87
CA ALA A 229 -16.82 8.22 19.68
C ALA A 229 -15.37 7.71 19.61
N SER A 230 -15.00 7.04 18.51
CA SER A 230 -13.63 6.56 18.28
C SER A 230 -12.62 7.68 18.02
N LYS A 231 -13.08 8.93 17.89
CA LYS A 231 -12.32 10.08 17.38
C LYS A 231 -11.67 9.77 16.03
N ASN A 232 -12.32 8.93 15.23
CA ASN A 232 -11.90 8.65 13.88
C ASN A 232 -12.18 9.90 13.03
N PHE A 233 -11.22 10.28 12.19
CA PHE A 233 -11.41 11.21 11.07
C PHE A 233 -10.32 10.93 10.03
N ASN A 234 -10.29 9.68 9.58
CA ASN A 234 -9.19 9.15 8.78
C ASN A 234 -9.60 8.95 7.32
N PHE A 235 -8.63 9.13 6.43
CA PHE A 235 -8.66 8.55 5.08
C PHE A 235 -7.42 7.68 4.88
N THR A 236 -7.54 6.72 3.98
CA THR A 236 -6.44 5.88 3.53
C THR A 236 -6.15 6.26 2.08
N LEU A 237 -4.87 6.36 1.73
CA LEU A 237 -4.49 6.56 0.34
C LEU A 237 -3.22 5.77 0.00
N GLY A 238 -3.13 5.37 -1.27
CA GLY A 238 -1.96 4.73 -1.84
C GLY A 238 -1.31 5.61 -2.90
N SER A 239 0.01 5.52 -2.99
CA SER A 239 0.79 6.16 -4.04
C SER A 239 1.70 5.13 -4.68
N THR A 240 1.56 4.92 -5.98
CA THR A 240 2.40 4.01 -6.77
C THR A 240 3.47 4.80 -7.52
N GLY A 241 4.75 4.61 -7.19
CA GLY A 241 5.86 5.14 -7.97
C GLY A 241 6.07 4.36 -9.27
N ARG A 242 6.40 5.05 -10.37
CA ARG A 242 6.65 4.45 -11.69
C ARG A 242 7.82 5.13 -12.40
N ILE A 243 8.66 4.32 -13.04
CA ILE A 243 9.77 4.76 -13.90
C ILE A 243 9.53 4.26 -15.33
N THR A 244 9.56 5.17 -16.30
CA THR A 244 9.40 4.88 -17.73
C THR A 244 10.41 3.84 -18.20
N GLY A 245 9.97 2.89 -19.03
CA GLY A 245 10.82 1.82 -19.56
C GLY A 245 11.05 0.65 -18.59
N THR A 246 10.41 0.65 -17.42
CA THR A 246 10.43 -0.48 -16.48
C THR A 246 9.01 -0.94 -16.15
N ASN A 247 8.85 -2.24 -15.88
CA ASN A 247 7.59 -2.81 -15.36
C ASN A 247 7.58 -2.85 -13.82
N MET A 248 8.59 -2.27 -13.17
CA MET A 248 8.71 -2.24 -11.72
C MET A 248 7.86 -1.10 -11.17
N TYR A 249 7.19 -1.37 -10.05
CA TYR A 249 6.48 -0.38 -9.28
C TYR A 249 6.63 -0.66 -7.79
N ARG A 250 6.42 0.38 -7.00
CA ARG A 250 6.35 0.31 -5.54
C ARG A 250 5.19 1.16 -5.09
N THR A 251 4.36 0.60 -4.22
CA THR A 251 3.18 1.30 -3.72
C THR A 251 3.31 1.46 -2.22
N ILE A 252 3.16 2.69 -1.76
CA ILE A 252 3.11 2.98 -0.33
C ILE A 252 1.70 3.43 -0.01
N GLN A 253 1.14 2.85 1.04
CA GLN A 253 -0.19 3.15 1.55
C GLN A 253 -0.06 3.76 2.94
N ALA A 254 -0.85 4.79 3.21
CA ALA A 254 -0.86 5.44 4.51
C ALA A 254 -2.29 5.72 4.96
N VAL A 255 -2.53 5.59 6.27
CA VAL A 255 -3.74 6.05 6.93
C VAL A 255 -3.42 7.37 7.61
N TYR A 256 -4.07 8.44 7.16
CA TYR A 256 -3.89 9.78 7.70
C TYR A 256 -5.10 10.18 8.54
N ASN A 257 -4.86 10.61 9.78
CA ASN A 257 -5.89 11.14 10.67
C ASN A 257 -5.91 12.67 10.58
N ALA A 258 -6.95 13.21 9.95
CA ALA A 258 -7.09 14.65 9.74
C ALA A 258 -7.38 15.45 11.01
N ALA A 259 -7.94 14.83 12.06
CA ALA A 259 -8.17 15.50 13.34
C ALA A 259 -6.86 15.76 14.10
N THR A 260 -5.90 14.84 14.01
CA THR A 260 -4.59 14.95 14.69
C THR A 260 -3.48 15.49 13.79
N GLY A 261 -3.71 15.47 12.47
CA GLY A 261 -2.72 15.85 11.47
C GLY A 261 -1.56 14.85 11.31
N ARG A 262 -1.74 13.59 11.70
CA ARG A 262 -0.69 12.56 11.76
C ARG A 262 -1.01 11.36 10.88
N ILE A 263 0.04 10.73 10.35
CA ILE A 263 -0.03 9.38 9.78
C ILE A 263 -0.10 8.40 10.97
N ILE A 264 -1.10 7.53 10.99
CA ILE A 264 -1.32 6.56 12.08
C ILE A 264 -0.93 5.14 11.69
N ASP A 265 -0.89 4.85 10.39
CA ASP A 265 -0.47 3.58 9.83
C ASP A 265 0.13 3.82 8.45
N TYR A 266 1.08 2.98 8.08
CA TYR A 266 1.92 3.17 6.92
C TYR A 266 2.55 1.83 6.52
N ASP A 267 2.37 1.43 5.27
CA ASP A 267 2.89 0.16 4.78
C ASP A 267 3.21 0.20 3.28
N GLU A 268 4.14 -0.66 2.86
CA GLU A 268 4.39 -0.95 1.45
C GLU A 268 3.44 -2.07 1.00
N THR A 269 2.77 -1.88 -0.13
CA THR A 269 1.80 -2.86 -0.64
C THR A 269 2.13 -3.28 -2.07
N ASN A 270 1.70 -4.48 -2.44
CA ASN A 270 1.82 -4.99 -3.81
C ASN A 270 0.65 -4.55 -4.72
N THR A 271 -0.31 -3.78 -4.19
CA THR A 271 -1.44 -3.28 -4.96
C THR A 271 -0.99 -2.14 -5.85
N GLN A 272 -1.27 -2.24 -7.15
CA GLN A 272 -0.99 -1.17 -8.11
C GLN A 272 -2.23 -0.29 -8.27
N TYR A 273 -2.05 1.02 -8.13
CA TYR A 273 -3.09 2.00 -8.41
C TYR A 273 -2.95 2.62 -9.80
#